data_AF-A0AAP0RPV9-F1
#
_entry.id   AF-A0AAP0RPV9-F1
#
_cell.length_a   1.000
_cell.length_b   1.000
_cell.length_c   1.000
_cell.angle_alpha   90.00
_cell.angle_beta   90.00
_cell.angle_gamma   90.00
#
_symmetry.space_group_name_H-M   'P 1'
#
loop_
_entity.id
_entity.type
_entity.pdbx_description
1 polymer ?
#
loop_
_entity_poly.entity_id
_entity_poly.type
_entity_poly.pdbx_seq_one_letter_code
_entity_poly.pdbx_strand_id
1 'polypeptide(L)'
;MASLQDIGVAAAINILTAVAFLVAFAILRLQPVNDRVYFPKWYLKGIRSSPTCSGAFVSKFVNLDFRTYLRFLNWMPAALRMPEPELIDHAGLDSAVYIRIYLLGLKIFVPVAVLAFMVLVPVNWTGESLEHIEDITFSDIDKLSISNVPPGSKRFWAHIVMSYVVSFWTCYVLYNEYKIIATMRLHFLASENRRPDQFTEAAERERVISDPKAIIPAAFVSFKTRWGAAVCAQTQQSSNPTIWLTEWAPEPRDVYIQL
;
A
#
# COMPACT_ATOMS: atom_id res chain seq x y z
N MET A 1 16.70 -24.42 -15.73
CA MET A 1 15.98 -23.14 -15.85
C MET A 1 14.49 -23.43 -15.94
N ALA A 2 13.62 -22.54 -15.44
CA ALA A 2 12.18 -22.76 -15.51
C ALA A 2 11.72 -22.70 -16.97
N SER A 3 11.06 -23.75 -17.46
CA SER A 3 10.48 -23.78 -18.79
C SER A 3 9.19 -22.94 -18.85
N LEU A 4 8.76 -22.59 -20.06
CA LEU A 4 7.45 -21.94 -20.26
C LEU A 4 6.30 -22.76 -19.66
N GLN A 5 6.41 -24.10 -19.72
CA GLN A 5 5.45 -25.01 -19.13
C GLN A 5 5.42 -24.90 -17.60
N ASP A 6 6.57 -24.80 -16.94
CA ASP A 6 6.66 -24.65 -15.48
C ASP A 6 6.00 -23.34 -15.02
N ILE A 7 6.25 -22.25 -15.74
CA ILE A 7 5.61 -20.95 -15.48
C ILE A 7 4.09 -21.05 -15.72
N GLY A 8 3.68 -21.72 -16.80
CA GLY A 8 2.27 -21.91 -17.14
C GLY A 8 1.50 -22.68 -16.07
N VAL A 9 2.06 -23.79 -15.58
CA VAL A 9 1.46 -24.60 -14.50
C VAL A 9 1.40 -23.80 -13.20
N ALA A 10 2.48 -23.10 -12.83
CA ALA A 10 2.49 -22.26 -11.63
C ALA A 10 1.47 -21.12 -11.70
N ALA A 11 1.37 -20.44 -12.85
CA ALA A 11 0.38 -19.38 -13.08
C ALA A 11 -1.04 -19.94 -12.99
N ALA A 12 -1.31 -21.11 -13.59
CA ALA A 12 -2.62 -21.74 -13.54
C ALA A 12 -3.04 -22.07 -12.10
N ILE A 13 -2.16 -22.67 -11.30
CA ILE A 13 -2.43 -22.99 -9.90
C ILE A 13 -2.71 -21.71 -9.08
N ASN A 14 -1.88 -20.67 -9.24
CA ASN A 14 -2.05 -19.40 -8.53
C ASN A 14 -3.33 -18.66 -8.93
N ILE A 15 -3.69 -18.67 -10.22
CA ILE A 15 -4.94 -18.06 -10.71
C ILE A 15 -6.15 -18.83 -10.19
N LEU A 16 -6.14 -20.17 -10.26
CA LEU A 16 -7.25 -21.00 -9.79
C LEU A 16 -7.48 -20.84 -8.28
N THR A 17 -6.40 -20.85 -7.50
CA THR A 17 -6.48 -20.61 -6.05
C THR A 17 -6.97 -19.20 -5.73
N ALA A 18 -6.50 -18.17 -6.43
CA ALA A 18 -6.99 -16.80 -6.27
C ALA A 18 -8.49 -16.68 -6.59
N VAL A 19 -8.96 -17.32 -7.67
CA VAL A 19 -10.39 -17.37 -8.03
C VAL A 19 -11.19 -18.09 -6.94
N ALA A 20 -10.69 -19.20 -6.41
CA ALA A 20 -11.33 -19.91 -5.30
C ALA A 20 -11.46 -19.03 -4.04
N PHE A 21 -10.41 -18.30 -3.67
CA PHE A 21 -10.46 -17.34 -2.56
C PHE A 21 -11.44 -16.20 -2.79
N LEU A 22 -11.51 -15.69 -4.02
CA LEU A 22 -12.41 -14.60 -4.38
C LEU A 22 -13.88 -15.04 -4.37
N VAL A 23 -14.16 -16.29 -4.77
CA VAL A 23 -15.48 -16.93 -4.60
C VAL A 23 -15.80 -17.13 -3.12
N ALA A 24 -14.86 -17.66 -2.33
CA ALA A 24 -15.04 -17.82 -0.89
C ALA A 24 -15.31 -16.47 -0.19
N PHE A 25 -14.57 -15.42 -0.56
CA PHE A 25 -14.79 -14.06 -0.09
C PHE A 25 -16.18 -13.55 -0.44
N ALA A 26 -16.63 -13.75 -1.68
CA ALA A 26 -17.98 -13.36 -2.11
C ALA A 26 -19.05 -14.07 -1.26
N ILE A 27 -18.86 -15.35 -0.97
CA ILE A 27 -19.77 -16.14 -0.15
C ILE A 27 -19.80 -15.60 1.29
N LEU A 28 -18.63 -15.50 1.92
CA LEU A 28 -18.47 -15.11 3.32
C LEU A 28 -18.88 -13.67 3.60
N ARG A 29 -18.63 -12.75 2.66
CA ARG A 29 -19.00 -11.32 2.79
C ARG A 29 -20.50 -11.09 2.78
N LEU A 30 -21.26 -11.91 2.05
CA LEU A 30 -22.71 -11.78 1.93
C LEU A 30 -23.48 -12.43 3.08
N GLN A 31 -22.81 -13.21 3.95
CA GLN A 31 -23.44 -13.79 5.13
C GLN A 31 -23.65 -12.74 6.22
N PRO A 32 -24.86 -12.60 6.79
CA PRO A 32 -25.17 -11.59 7.80
C PRO A 32 -24.38 -11.77 9.11
N VAL A 33 -23.93 -12.99 9.41
CA VAL A 33 -23.08 -13.29 10.59
C VAL A 33 -21.74 -12.58 10.53
N ASN A 34 -21.15 -12.48 9.33
CA ASN A 34 -19.82 -11.94 9.12
C ASN A 34 -19.83 -10.44 8.81
N ASP A 35 -21.00 -9.79 8.85
CA ASP A 35 -21.16 -8.39 8.46
C ASP A 35 -20.28 -7.44 9.31
N ARG A 36 -20.12 -7.73 10.60
CA ARG A 36 -19.23 -6.96 11.50
C ARG A 36 -17.75 -7.13 11.18
N VAL A 37 -17.35 -8.27 10.60
CA VAL A 37 -15.95 -8.57 10.25
C VAL A 37 -15.57 -7.87 8.94
N TYR A 38 -16.46 -7.86 7.95
CA TYR A 38 -16.20 -7.24 6.65
C TYR A 38 -16.49 -5.73 6.61
N PHE A 39 -17.36 -5.22 7.49
CA PHE A 39 -17.70 -3.78 7.56
C PHE A 39 -17.47 -3.13 8.93
N PRO A 40 -16.35 -3.38 9.65
CA PRO A 40 -16.15 -2.90 11.02
C PRO A 40 -16.10 -1.37 11.10
N LYS A 41 -15.48 -0.72 10.11
CA LYS A 41 -15.37 0.75 10.05
C LYS A 41 -16.75 1.43 10.01
N TRP A 42 -17.76 0.79 9.44
CA TRP A 42 -19.11 1.36 9.32
C TRP A 42 -19.85 1.32 10.66
N TYR A 43 -19.58 0.29 11.47
CA TYR A 43 -20.06 0.19 12.85
C TYR A 43 -19.34 1.17 13.77
N LEU A 44 -18.01 1.31 13.65
CA LEU A 44 -17.22 2.27 14.42
C LEU A 44 -17.62 3.73 14.13
N LYS A 45 -17.98 4.04 12.87
CA LYS A 45 -18.51 5.35 12.48
C LYS A 45 -19.98 5.56 12.83
N GLY A 46 -20.67 4.55 13.36
CA GLY A 46 -22.10 4.62 13.69
C GLY A 46 -23.06 4.71 12.49
N ILE A 47 -22.56 4.56 11.26
CA ILE A 47 -23.36 4.63 10.02
C ILE A 47 -24.27 3.40 9.89
N ARG A 48 -23.81 2.27 10.44
CA ARG A 48 -24.55 1.01 10.43
C ARG A 48 -24.82 0.55 11.85
N SER A 49 -26.09 0.32 12.17
CA SER A 49 -26.54 -0.32 13.40
C SER A 49 -26.86 -1.78 13.14
N SER A 50 -26.74 -2.63 14.17
CA SER A 50 -27.20 -4.02 14.06
C SER A 50 -28.70 -4.01 13.75
N PRO A 51 -29.19 -4.84 12.82
CA PRO A 51 -30.60 -4.81 12.45
C PRO A 51 -31.47 -5.01 13.70
N THR A 52 -32.19 -3.97 14.07
CA THR A 52 -33.25 -4.03 15.08
C THR A 52 -34.50 -4.61 14.41
N CYS A 53 -34.77 -5.89 14.71
CA CYS A 53 -36.07 -6.59 14.63
C CYS A 53 -36.43 -7.51 13.44
N SER A 54 -37.13 -8.59 13.85
CA SER A 54 -38.26 -9.30 13.21
C SER A 54 -38.05 -10.00 11.85
N GLY A 55 -37.20 -11.04 11.80
CA GLY A 55 -37.13 -11.95 10.66
C GLY A 55 -36.98 -13.42 11.11
N ALA A 56 -37.27 -14.36 10.21
CA ALA A 56 -37.10 -15.79 10.47
C ALA A 56 -35.66 -16.10 10.92
N PHE A 57 -35.50 -16.99 11.91
CA PHE A 57 -34.21 -17.26 12.56
C PHE A 57 -33.12 -17.68 11.54
N VAL A 58 -33.49 -18.36 10.45
CA VAL A 58 -32.54 -18.85 9.43
C VAL A 58 -32.01 -17.72 8.53
N SER A 59 -32.86 -16.80 8.07
CA SER A 59 -32.43 -15.66 7.24
C SER A 59 -31.58 -14.65 8.01
N LYS A 60 -31.56 -14.75 9.35
CA LYS A 60 -30.66 -14.00 10.24
C LYS A 60 -29.21 -14.46 10.15
N PHE A 61 -28.97 -15.74 9.84
CA PHE A 61 -27.62 -16.31 9.78
C PHE A 61 -27.15 -16.60 8.35
N VAL A 62 -28.06 -16.94 7.44
CA VAL A 62 -27.70 -17.35 6.08
C VAL A 62 -28.46 -16.55 5.02
N ASN A 63 -27.72 -15.99 4.07
CA ASN A 63 -28.26 -15.44 2.83
C ASN A 63 -28.31 -16.56 1.77
N LEU A 64 -29.47 -16.81 1.16
CA LEU A 64 -29.70 -17.90 0.18
C LEU A 64 -29.91 -17.38 -1.25
N ASP A 65 -29.79 -16.07 -1.49
CA ASP A 65 -30.07 -15.48 -2.79
C ASP A 65 -28.91 -15.67 -3.79
N PHE A 66 -28.96 -16.74 -4.59
CA PHE A 66 -28.00 -17.03 -5.68
C PHE A 66 -27.76 -15.85 -6.64
N ARG A 67 -28.77 -15.00 -6.87
CA ARG A 67 -28.66 -13.81 -7.73
C ARG A 67 -27.71 -12.75 -7.14
N THR A 68 -27.63 -12.66 -5.82
CA THR A 68 -26.73 -11.76 -5.10
C THR A 68 -25.29 -12.24 -5.20
N TYR A 69 -25.08 -13.55 -5.18
CA TYR A 69 -23.78 -14.16 -5.43
C TYR A 69 -23.33 -13.94 -6.87
N LEU A 70 -24.18 -14.07 -7.89
CA LEU A 70 -23.78 -13.79 -9.28
C LEU A 70 -23.35 -12.34 -9.52
N ARG A 71 -23.86 -11.39 -8.73
CA ARG A 71 -23.56 -9.95 -8.83
C ARG A 71 -22.40 -9.50 -7.94
N PHE A 72 -21.67 -10.43 -7.32
CA PHE A 72 -20.67 -10.08 -6.32
C PHE A 72 -19.58 -9.16 -6.89
N LEU A 73 -19.15 -9.33 -8.14
CA LEU A 73 -18.09 -8.53 -8.77
C LEU A 73 -18.39 -7.02 -8.84
N ASN A 74 -19.63 -6.59 -8.59
CA ASN A 74 -20.00 -5.17 -8.55
C ASN A 74 -19.23 -4.37 -7.49
N TRP A 75 -18.63 -5.00 -6.47
CA TRP A 75 -17.82 -4.30 -5.48
C TRP A 75 -16.55 -3.68 -6.08
N MET A 76 -15.97 -4.31 -7.11
CA MET A 76 -14.71 -3.87 -7.73
C MET A 76 -14.84 -2.55 -8.51
N PRO A 77 -15.79 -2.38 -9.46
CA PRO A 77 -15.99 -1.10 -10.12
C PRO A 77 -16.53 -0.04 -9.15
N ALA A 78 -17.25 -0.42 -8.09
CA ALA A 78 -17.67 0.52 -7.05
C ALA A 78 -16.47 1.07 -6.26
N ALA A 79 -15.50 0.21 -5.93
CA ALA A 79 -14.27 0.62 -5.24
C ALA A 79 -13.41 1.56 -6.09
N LEU A 80 -13.34 1.33 -7.42
CA LEU A 80 -12.56 2.17 -8.34
C LEU A 80 -13.23 3.52 -8.66
N ARG A 81 -14.54 3.68 -8.41
CA ARG A 81 -15.28 4.92 -8.71
C ARG A 81 -15.26 5.93 -7.55
N MET A 82 -14.70 5.58 -6.39
CA MET A 82 -14.63 6.48 -5.25
C MET A 82 -13.65 7.62 -5.54
N PRO A 83 -14.09 8.90 -5.47
CA PRO A 83 -13.19 10.02 -5.70
C PRO A 83 -12.20 10.18 -4.55
N GLU A 84 -10.99 10.63 -4.89
CA GLU A 84 -9.88 10.81 -3.95
C GLU A 84 -10.18 11.68 -2.71
N PRO A 85 -10.89 12.83 -2.79
CA PRO A 85 -11.20 13.61 -1.59
C PRO A 85 -12.11 12.85 -0.61
N GLU A 86 -13.13 12.14 -1.10
CA GLU A 86 -13.98 11.29 -0.25
C GLU A 86 -13.16 10.16 0.38
N LEU A 87 -12.19 9.60 -0.35
CA LEU A 87 -11.31 8.56 0.19
C LEU A 87 -10.44 9.09 1.34
N ILE A 88 -9.93 10.33 1.23
CA ILE A 88 -9.13 10.97 2.29
C ILE A 88 -10.00 11.21 3.52
N ASP A 89 -11.22 11.72 3.37
CA ASP A 89 -12.14 11.97 4.49
C ASP A 89 -12.59 10.65 5.17
N HIS A 90 -12.77 9.59 4.39
CA HIS A 90 -13.23 8.31 4.92
C HIS A 90 -12.12 7.44 5.52
N ALA A 91 -10.95 7.36 4.88
CA ALA A 91 -9.86 6.43 5.22
C ALA A 91 -8.61 7.11 5.81
N GLY A 92 -8.51 8.43 5.71
CA GLY A 92 -7.33 9.22 6.09
C GLY A 92 -6.37 9.43 4.93
N LEU A 93 -5.50 10.45 5.08
CA LEU A 93 -4.49 10.80 4.07
C LEU A 93 -3.53 9.63 3.78
N ASP A 94 -3.05 8.93 4.82
CA ASP A 94 -2.05 7.87 4.68
C ASP A 94 -2.57 6.68 3.86
N SER A 95 -3.83 6.29 4.07
CA SER A 95 -4.49 5.23 3.29
C SER A 95 -4.65 5.64 1.82
N ALA A 96 -4.98 6.91 1.55
CA ALA A 96 -5.10 7.42 0.19
C ALA A 96 -3.74 7.45 -0.52
N VAL A 97 -2.68 7.89 0.17
CA VAL A 97 -1.30 7.87 -0.36
C VAL A 97 -0.84 6.43 -0.63
N TYR A 98 -1.18 5.48 0.24
CA TYR A 98 -0.87 4.06 0.02
C TYR A 98 -1.52 3.51 -1.26
N ILE A 99 -2.79 3.81 -1.51
CA ILE A 99 -3.48 3.40 -2.75
C ILE A 99 -2.82 4.04 -3.99
N ARG A 100 -2.38 5.31 -3.89
CA ARG A 100 -1.65 5.97 -4.96
C ARG A 100 -0.34 5.28 -5.32
N ILE A 101 0.35 4.60 -4.39
CA ILE A 101 1.56 3.84 -4.72
C ILE A 101 1.26 2.73 -5.75
N TYR A 102 0.11 2.06 -5.63
CA TYR A 102 -0.30 1.05 -6.60
C TYR A 102 -0.65 1.65 -7.97
N LEU A 103 -1.38 2.78 -7.98
CA LEU A 103 -1.72 3.50 -9.20
C LEU A 103 -0.47 4.07 -9.90
N LEU A 104 0.48 4.57 -9.11
CA LEU A 104 1.80 5.03 -9.57
C LEU A 104 2.56 3.87 -10.22
N GLY A 105 2.57 2.70 -9.59
CA GLY A 105 3.15 1.49 -10.15
C GLY A 105 2.56 1.16 -11.53
N LEU A 106 1.23 1.13 -11.65
CA LEU A 106 0.57 0.91 -12.95
C LEU A 106 0.94 1.99 -13.97
N LYS A 107 0.97 3.26 -13.57
CA LYS A 107 1.34 4.40 -14.44
C LYS A 107 2.78 4.32 -14.96
N ILE A 108 3.71 3.76 -14.18
CA ILE A 108 5.10 3.53 -14.59
C ILE A 108 5.21 2.28 -15.46
N PHE A 109 4.70 1.14 -14.99
CA PHE A 109 4.96 -0.15 -15.60
C PHE A 109 4.15 -0.42 -16.87
N VAL A 110 2.92 0.08 -17.01
CA VAL A 110 2.10 -0.15 -18.22
C VAL A 110 2.76 0.37 -19.50
N PRO A 111 3.17 1.66 -19.60
CA PRO A 111 3.82 2.16 -20.82
C PRO A 111 5.19 1.50 -21.04
N VAL A 112 5.94 1.23 -19.97
CA VAL A 112 7.24 0.54 -20.06
C VAL A 112 7.08 -0.88 -20.57
N ALA A 113 6.06 -1.62 -20.12
CA ALA A 113 5.78 -2.98 -20.56
C ALA A 113 5.37 -3.02 -22.04
N VAL A 114 4.49 -2.09 -22.47
CA VAL A 114 4.11 -1.97 -23.89
C VAL A 114 5.33 -1.67 -24.75
N LEU A 115 6.18 -0.72 -24.32
CA LEU A 115 7.36 -0.34 -25.08
C LEU A 115 8.40 -1.47 -25.11
N ALA A 116 8.64 -2.15 -23.98
CA ALA A 116 9.53 -3.31 -23.90
C ALA A 116 9.03 -4.47 -24.78
N PHE A 117 7.72 -4.74 -24.82
CA PHE A 117 7.15 -5.75 -25.69
C PHE A 117 7.29 -5.39 -27.17
N MET A 118 7.13 -4.12 -27.54
CA MET A 118 7.23 -3.67 -28.93
C MET A 118 8.68 -3.60 -29.45
N VAL A 119 9.66 -3.31 -28.58
CA VAL A 119 11.05 -3.08 -28.99
C VAL A 119 11.98 -4.21 -28.57
N LEU A 120 12.02 -4.55 -27.28
CA LEU A 120 13.01 -5.50 -26.76
C LEU A 120 12.71 -6.95 -27.17
N VAL A 121 11.44 -7.35 -27.20
CA VAL A 121 11.06 -8.72 -27.59
C VAL A 121 11.50 -9.04 -29.03
N PRO A 122 11.20 -8.22 -30.06
CA PRO A 122 11.70 -8.47 -31.42
C PRO A 122 13.24 -8.39 -31.54
N VAL A 123 13.87 -7.44 -30.83
CA VAL A 123 15.33 -7.27 -30.87
C VAL A 123 16.06 -8.48 -30.29
N ASN A 124 15.54 -9.05 -29.21
CA ASN A 124 16.14 -10.22 -28.56
C ASN A 124 15.82 -11.52 -29.30
N TRP A 125 14.61 -11.67 -29.84
CA TRP A 125 14.24 -12.86 -30.60
C TRP A 125 15.06 -13.04 -31.89
N THR A 126 15.51 -11.94 -32.50
CA THR A 126 16.38 -11.97 -33.69
C THR A 126 17.87 -12.17 -33.38
N GLY A 127 18.23 -12.33 -32.10
CA GLY A 127 19.55 -12.81 -31.70
C GLY A 127 19.63 -14.31 -31.92
N GLU A 128 20.63 -14.79 -32.66
CA GLU A 128 20.84 -16.23 -32.86
C GLU A 128 22.04 -16.72 -32.02
N SER A 129 22.45 -15.96 -31.00
CA SER A 129 23.70 -16.22 -30.27
C SER A 129 23.65 -17.47 -29.41
N LEU A 130 22.47 -17.80 -28.85
CA LEU A 130 22.30 -18.96 -27.97
C LEU A 130 22.21 -20.29 -28.76
N GLU A 131 21.77 -20.25 -30.01
CA GLU A 131 21.64 -21.45 -30.86
C GLU A 131 23.00 -21.97 -31.36
N HIS A 132 24.03 -21.12 -31.34
CA HIS A 132 25.38 -21.47 -31.79
C HIS A 132 26.27 -22.08 -30.69
N ILE A 133 25.78 -22.18 -29.45
CA ILE A 133 26.56 -22.73 -28.32
C ILE A 133 25.97 -24.08 -27.91
N GLU A 134 26.61 -25.16 -28.35
CA GLU A 134 26.14 -26.55 -28.15
C GLU A 134 26.15 -27.00 -26.66
N ASP A 135 26.92 -26.33 -25.80
CA ASP A 135 27.14 -26.74 -24.40
C ASP A 135 26.19 -26.09 -23.37
N ILE A 136 25.20 -25.29 -23.79
CA ILE A 136 24.31 -24.56 -22.87
C ILE A 136 22.87 -25.05 -23.02
N THR A 137 22.30 -25.58 -21.95
CA THR A 137 20.86 -25.84 -21.86
C THR A 137 20.10 -24.53 -21.69
N PHE A 138 19.45 -24.05 -22.74
CA PHE A 138 18.64 -22.82 -22.72
C PHE A 138 17.14 -23.12 -22.89
N SER A 139 16.30 -22.29 -22.32
CA SER A 139 14.84 -22.33 -22.50
C SER A 139 14.37 -21.27 -23.52
N ASP A 140 13.15 -21.40 -24.04
CA ASP A 140 12.56 -20.41 -24.97
C ASP A 140 12.47 -18.99 -24.38
N ILE A 141 12.45 -18.88 -23.05
CA ILE A 141 12.39 -17.60 -22.33
C ILE A 141 13.77 -16.93 -22.33
N ASP A 142 14.85 -17.72 -22.30
CA ASP A 142 16.22 -17.19 -22.31
C ASP A 142 16.56 -16.53 -23.65
N LYS A 143 15.86 -16.91 -24.74
CA LYS A 143 15.95 -16.24 -26.06
C LYS A 143 15.43 -14.79 -26.03
N LEU A 144 14.54 -14.46 -25.08
CA LEU A 144 13.99 -13.12 -24.91
C LEU A 144 14.88 -12.22 -24.05
N SER A 145 15.99 -12.73 -23.51
CA SER A 145 16.93 -12.00 -22.67
C SER A 145 18.09 -11.42 -23.48
N ILE A 146 18.84 -10.50 -22.85
CA ILE A 146 20.04 -9.89 -23.42
C ILE A 146 21.16 -10.91 -23.70
N SER A 147 21.10 -12.09 -23.05
CA SER A 147 22.00 -13.22 -23.31
C SER A 147 21.94 -13.72 -24.75
N ASN A 148 20.87 -13.44 -25.49
CA ASN A 148 20.73 -13.83 -26.88
C ASN A 148 21.39 -12.83 -27.87
N VAL A 149 21.86 -11.67 -27.38
CA VAL A 149 22.49 -10.63 -28.22
C VAL A 149 24.00 -10.87 -28.32
N PRO A 150 24.57 -11.05 -29.54
CA PRO A 150 25.99 -11.35 -29.69
C PRO A 150 26.88 -10.13 -29.38
N PRO A 151 28.11 -10.36 -28.87
CA PRO A 151 29.05 -9.28 -28.56
C PRO A 151 29.44 -8.51 -29.83
N GLY A 152 29.47 -7.18 -29.75
CA GLY A 152 29.74 -6.29 -30.90
C GLY A 152 28.52 -5.96 -31.78
N SER A 153 27.33 -6.47 -31.44
CA SER A 153 26.10 -6.18 -32.20
C SER A 153 25.56 -4.76 -31.96
N LYS A 154 25.08 -4.12 -33.03
CA LYS A 154 24.33 -2.85 -32.95
C LYS A 154 23.01 -2.98 -32.18
N ARG A 155 22.49 -4.19 -31.97
CA ARG A 155 21.26 -4.47 -31.20
C ARG A 155 21.39 -4.10 -29.73
N PHE A 156 22.60 -4.12 -29.18
CA PHE A 156 22.85 -3.73 -27.78
C PHE A 156 22.51 -2.25 -27.53
N TRP A 157 22.64 -1.38 -28.54
CA TRP A 157 22.24 0.02 -28.43
C TRP A 157 20.75 0.19 -28.11
N ALA A 158 19.88 -0.73 -28.57
CA ALA A 158 18.46 -0.67 -28.24
C ALA A 158 18.23 -0.82 -26.73
N HIS A 159 18.99 -1.70 -26.05
CA HIS A 159 18.94 -1.87 -24.59
C HIS A 159 19.44 -0.64 -23.84
N ILE A 160 20.54 -0.02 -24.30
CA ILE A 160 21.06 1.22 -23.71
C ILE A 160 20.04 2.35 -23.85
N VAL A 161 19.53 2.58 -25.07
CA VAL A 161 18.53 3.64 -25.30
C VAL A 161 17.28 3.38 -24.46
N MET A 162 16.83 2.13 -24.41
CA MET A 162 15.68 1.74 -23.61
C MET A 162 15.89 2.04 -22.13
N SER A 163 17.06 1.72 -21.56
CA SER A 163 17.32 1.95 -20.14
C SER A 163 17.29 3.44 -19.79
N TYR A 164 17.80 4.31 -20.66
CA TYR A 164 17.66 5.76 -20.49
C TYR A 164 16.22 6.23 -20.58
N VAL A 165 15.44 5.72 -21.53
CA VAL A 165 14.01 6.06 -21.68
C VAL A 165 13.21 5.62 -20.45
N VAL A 166 13.39 4.40 -19.96
CA VAL A 166 12.73 3.91 -18.74
C VAL A 166 13.15 4.75 -17.54
N SER A 167 14.44 5.03 -17.38
CA SER A 167 14.96 5.79 -16.24
C SER A 167 14.40 7.21 -16.23
N PHE A 168 14.44 7.90 -17.37
CA PHE A 168 13.89 9.25 -17.49
C PHE A 168 12.38 9.27 -17.24
N TRP A 169 11.63 8.35 -17.84
CA TRP A 169 10.18 8.24 -17.63
C TRP A 169 9.83 7.99 -16.16
N THR A 170 10.54 7.06 -15.52
CA THR A 170 10.32 6.70 -14.11
C THR A 170 10.60 7.90 -13.20
N CYS A 171 11.74 8.58 -13.39
CA CYS A 171 12.08 9.80 -12.65
C CYS A 171 11.06 10.93 -12.88
N TYR A 172 10.59 11.12 -14.11
CA TYR A 172 9.58 12.12 -14.44
C TYR A 172 8.24 11.85 -13.73
N VAL A 173 7.76 10.60 -13.78
CA VAL A 173 6.50 10.21 -13.14
C VAL A 173 6.62 10.29 -11.61
N LEU A 174 7.73 9.84 -11.03
CA LEU A 174 8.04 9.96 -9.60
C LEU A 174 8.06 11.41 -9.14
N TYR A 175 8.73 12.30 -9.88
CA TYR A 175 8.81 13.72 -9.54
C TYR A 175 7.43 14.38 -9.51
N ASN A 176 6.60 14.09 -10.51
CA ASN A 176 5.23 14.62 -10.56
C ASN A 176 4.36 14.10 -9.42
N GLU A 177 4.40 12.80 -9.12
CA GLU A 177 3.61 12.23 -8.02
C GLU A 177 4.10 12.74 -6.65
N TYR A 178 5.42 12.85 -6.47
CA TYR A 178 6.00 13.42 -5.25
C TYR A 178 5.52 14.85 -5.00
N LYS A 179 5.47 15.68 -6.05
CA LYS A 179 4.93 17.04 -5.96
C LYS A 179 3.46 17.02 -5.52
N ILE A 180 2.64 16.13 -6.09
CA ILE A 180 1.22 15.99 -5.73
C ILE A 180 1.08 15.57 -4.25
N ILE A 181 1.83 14.55 -3.81
CA ILE A 181 1.82 14.06 -2.41
C ILE A 181 2.27 15.16 -1.44
N ALA A 182 3.33 15.91 -1.77
CA ALA A 182 3.79 17.02 -0.95
C ALA A 182 2.69 18.10 -0.79
N THR A 183 1.99 18.45 -1.88
CA THR A 183 0.89 19.42 -1.81
C THR A 183 -0.32 18.91 -1.02
N MET A 184 -0.70 17.64 -1.18
CA MET A 184 -1.78 17.03 -0.39
C MET A 184 -1.44 17.01 1.09
N ARG A 185 -0.20 16.66 1.45
CA ARG A 185 0.28 16.67 2.84
C ARG A 185 0.25 18.07 3.45
N LEU A 186 0.71 19.08 2.71
CA LEU A 186 0.68 20.47 3.17
C LEU A 186 -0.76 20.96 3.37
N HIS A 187 -1.66 20.66 2.44
CA HIS A 187 -3.07 21.00 2.56
C HIS A 187 -3.72 20.32 3.77
N PHE A 188 -3.48 19.02 3.95
CA PHE A 188 -4.00 18.25 5.08
C PHE A 188 -3.52 18.81 6.41
N LEU A 189 -2.20 19.05 6.56
CA LEU A 189 -1.61 19.61 7.78
C LEU A 189 -2.14 21.01 8.12
N ALA A 190 -2.44 21.82 7.09
CA ALA A 190 -3.05 23.13 7.28
C ALA A 190 -4.52 23.04 7.70
N SER A 191 -5.26 22.04 7.22
CA SER A 191 -6.68 21.79 7.53
C SER A 191 -6.91 21.03 8.85
N GLU A 192 -5.85 20.44 9.42
CA GLU A 192 -5.91 19.61 10.63
C GLU A 192 -6.33 20.43 11.87
N ASN A 193 -7.56 20.20 12.35
CA ASN A 193 -8.08 20.81 13.58
C ASN A 193 -7.33 20.33 14.83
N ARG A 194 -7.32 21.16 15.88
CA ARG A 194 -6.74 20.78 17.18
C ARG A 194 -7.59 19.66 17.78
N ARG A 195 -7.05 18.45 17.85
CA ARG A 195 -7.74 17.30 18.46
C ARG A 195 -7.37 17.22 19.95
N PRO A 196 -8.32 17.42 20.87
CA PRO A 196 -8.11 17.10 22.27
C PRO A 196 -8.42 15.61 22.47
N ASP A 197 -7.45 14.77 22.15
CA ASP A 197 -7.58 13.34 22.43
C ASP A 197 -7.05 13.12 23.86
N GLN A 198 -7.97 13.20 24.82
CA GLN A 198 -7.76 12.87 26.22
C GLN A 198 -8.52 11.58 26.54
N PHE A 199 -8.24 11.00 27.71
CA PHE A 199 -8.83 9.78 28.29
C PHE A 199 -8.07 8.50 27.94
N THR A 200 -7.20 8.07 28.87
CA THR A 200 -7.38 6.87 29.73
C THR A 200 -6.11 6.64 30.56
N GLU A 201 -5.80 7.47 31.56
CA GLU A 201 -4.58 7.28 32.38
C GLU A 201 -4.77 7.59 33.88
N ALA A 202 -5.99 7.52 34.42
CA ALA A 202 -6.19 7.80 35.85
C ALA A 202 -5.65 6.68 36.75
N ALA A 203 -5.77 5.41 36.33
CA ALA A 203 -5.39 4.26 37.15
C ALA A 203 -3.88 3.94 37.12
N GLU A 204 -3.22 4.18 35.98
CA GLU A 204 -1.76 4.01 35.82
C GLU A 204 -1.00 5.09 36.61
N ARG A 205 -1.52 6.33 36.56
CA ARG A 205 -0.92 7.51 37.20
C ARG A 205 -0.77 7.34 38.71
N GLU A 206 -1.73 6.72 39.39
CA GLU A 206 -1.64 6.51 40.85
C GLU A 206 -0.53 5.52 41.24
N ARG A 207 -0.29 4.48 40.42
CA ARG A 207 0.81 3.52 40.65
C ARG A 207 2.17 4.16 40.42
N VAL A 208 2.33 4.92 39.33
CA VAL A 208 3.60 5.58 38.97
C VAL A 208 3.97 6.70 39.94
N ILE A 209 2.98 7.43 40.51
CA ILE A 209 3.24 8.46 41.53
C ILE A 209 3.83 7.85 42.82
N SER A 210 3.53 6.58 43.11
CA SER A 210 3.95 5.93 44.36
C SER A 210 5.38 5.35 44.33
N ASP A 211 5.94 5.08 43.15
CA ASP A 211 7.29 4.48 43.01
C ASP A 211 8.29 5.48 42.37
N PRO A 212 9.28 6.01 43.13
CA PRO A 212 10.27 6.93 42.59
C PRO A 212 11.22 6.28 41.56
N LYS A 213 11.29 4.94 41.47
CA LYS A 213 12.07 4.23 40.45
C LYS A 213 11.35 4.13 39.09
N ALA A 214 10.07 4.46 39.03
CA ALA A 214 9.28 4.43 37.79
C ALA A 214 9.49 5.68 36.91
N ILE A 215 10.20 6.70 37.40
CA ILE A 215 10.47 7.94 36.66
C ILE A 215 11.62 7.70 35.67
N ILE A 216 11.28 7.62 34.39
CA ILE A 216 12.25 7.54 33.29
C ILE A 216 12.75 8.95 32.88
N PRO A 217 13.99 9.08 32.36
CA PRO A 217 14.53 10.36 31.88
C PRO A 217 13.97 10.73 30.49
N ALA A 218 12.65 10.68 30.34
CA ALA A 218 11.91 11.07 29.14
C ALA A 218 10.62 11.77 29.56
N ALA A 219 10.20 12.80 28.82
CA ALA A 219 9.01 13.57 29.15
C ALA A 219 8.34 14.13 27.89
N PHE A 220 7.02 14.20 27.93
CA PHE A 220 6.25 14.96 26.94
C PHE A 220 6.22 16.44 27.34
N VAL A 221 6.68 17.31 26.45
CA VAL A 221 6.67 18.76 26.65
C VAL A 221 5.61 19.38 25.75
N SER A 222 4.75 20.22 26.33
CA SER A 222 3.69 20.92 25.59
C SER A 222 3.97 22.43 25.50
N PHE A 223 3.58 23.03 24.38
CA PHE A 223 3.76 24.46 24.11
C PHE A 223 2.40 25.12 23.85
N LYS A 224 2.31 26.43 24.12
CA LYS A 224 1.09 27.21 23.85
C LYS A 224 0.80 27.33 22.34
N THR A 225 1.83 27.26 21.49
CA THR A 225 1.71 27.41 20.03
C THR A 225 2.37 26.25 19.29
N ARG A 226 1.79 25.86 18.13
CA ARG A 226 2.38 24.85 17.23
C ARG A 226 3.77 25.27 16.74
N TRP A 227 3.98 26.57 16.52
CA TRP A 227 5.28 27.10 16.09
C TRP A 227 6.37 26.93 17.15
N GLY A 228 6.06 27.20 18.43
CA GLY A 228 7.02 26.99 19.52
C GLY A 228 7.44 25.52 19.66
N ALA A 229 6.49 24.59 19.53
CA ALA A 229 6.79 23.16 19.50
C ALA A 229 7.66 22.77 18.29
N ALA A 230 7.37 23.32 17.10
CA ALA A 230 8.15 23.05 15.89
C ALA A 230 9.60 23.52 15.98
N VAL A 231 9.82 24.72 16.53
CA VAL A 231 11.16 25.25 16.75
C VAL A 231 11.92 24.39 17.75
N CYS A 232 11.28 23.99 18.86
CA CYS A 232 11.91 23.13 19.85
C CYS A 232 12.36 21.79 19.24
N ALA A 233 11.48 21.09 18.51
CA ALA A 233 11.77 19.78 17.92
C ALA A 233 12.81 19.80 16.79
N GLN A 234 13.12 20.96 16.22
CA GLN A 234 14.07 21.09 15.11
C GLN A 234 15.41 21.72 15.52
N THR A 235 15.53 22.18 16.77
CA THR A 235 16.73 22.87 17.26
C THR A 235 17.48 22.05 18.29
N GLN A 236 18.82 22.11 18.22
CA GLN A 236 19.67 21.52 19.23
C GLN A 236 19.60 22.34 20.53
N GLN A 237 19.22 21.69 21.63
CA GLN A 237 18.96 22.37 22.91
C GLN A 237 20.22 22.52 23.78
N SER A 238 21.23 21.67 23.60
CA SER A 238 22.44 21.63 24.42
C SER A 238 23.69 21.56 23.53
N SER A 239 24.83 22.08 24.02
CA SER A 239 26.12 21.95 23.32
C SER A 239 26.50 20.49 23.05
N ASN A 240 26.07 19.58 23.93
CA ASN A 240 26.23 18.15 23.72
C ASN A 240 25.03 17.58 22.93
N PRO A 241 25.22 17.03 21.72
CA PRO A 241 24.13 16.53 20.89
C PRO A 241 23.45 15.26 21.41
N THR A 242 23.99 14.59 22.44
CA THR A 242 23.40 13.36 23.00
C THR A 242 22.46 13.61 24.19
N ILE A 243 22.38 14.85 24.67
CA ILE A 243 21.58 15.22 25.84
C ILE A 243 20.49 16.19 25.37
N TRP A 244 19.27 16.05 25.90
CA TRP A 244 18.11 16.85 25.50
C TRP A 244 17.76 16.69 24.01
N LEU A 245 17.78 15.45 23.54
CA LEU A 245 17.24 15.10 22.22
C LEU A 245 15.74 15.39 22.22
N THR A 246 15.29 16.13 21.21
CA THR A 246 13.88 16.48 21.02
C THR A 246 13.41 15.91 19.71
N GLU A 247 12.23 15.32 19.73
CA GLU A 247 11.56 14.77 18.56
C GLU A 247 10.08 15.13 18.58
N TRP A 248 9.42 15.00 17.44
CA TRP A 248 7.98 15.17 17.37
C TRP A 248 7.30 14.04 18.13
N ALA A 249 6.57 14.38 19.19
CA ALA A 249 5.77 13.41 19.92
C ALA A 249 4.72 12.79 18.96
N PRO A 250 4.61 11.46 18.88
CA PRO A 250 3.58 10.80 18.10
C PRO A 250 2.20 11.06 18.73
N GLU A 251 1.13 10.74 18.00
CA GLU A 251 -0.22 10.82 18.55
C GLU A 251 -0.35 9.89 19.78
N PRO A 252 -1.16 10.22 20.81
CA PRO A 252 -1.26 9.39 22.01
C PRO A 252 -1.59 7.91 21.75
N ARG A 253 -2.36 7.63 20.68
CA ARG A 253 -2.71 6.27 20.22
C ARG A 253 -1.56 5.52 19.52
N ASP A 254 -0.55 6.26 19.03
CA ASP A 254 0.61 5.73 18.32
C ASP A 254 1.83 5.59 19.24
N VAL A 255 1.73 6.03 20.50
CA VAL A 255 2.77 5.81 21.52
C VAL A 255 2.76 4.34 21.93
N TYR A 256 3.81 3.61 21.59
CA TYR A 256 4.02 2.24 22.05
C TYR A 256 4.59 2.24 23.47
N ILE A 257 3.71 2.21 24.47
CA ILE A 257 4.10 2.01 25.87
C ILE A 257 4.19 0.50 26.11
N GLN A 258 5.37 0.02 26.52
CA GLN A 258 5.52 -1.35 27.03
C GLN A 258 4.92 -1.39 28.44
N LEU A 259 3.74 -2.01 28.57
CA LEU A 259 3.11 -2.38 29.84
C LEU A 259 3.80 -3.60 30.45
#